data_AF-A0A8T4ED95-F1
#
_entry.id   AF-A0A8T4ED95-F1
#
_cell.length_a   1.000
_cell.length_b   1.000
_cell.length_c   1.000
_cell.angle_alpha   90.00
_cell.angle_beta   90.00
_cell.angle_gamma   90.00
#
_symmetry.space_group_name_H-M   'P 1'
#
loop_
_entity.id
_entity.type
_entity.pdbx_description
1 polymer ?
#
loop_
_entity_poly.entity_id
_entity_poly.type
_entity_poly.pdbx_seq_one_letter_code
_entity_poly.pdbx_strand_id
1 'polypeptide(L)'
;MLLPLSSPRVDIGQAMAAVLQVLKDCPNMTIAGLAKATGIDRRTVGKAIDLILKVQESLSSQKMEKERVGKTWIISIAKRTSEFIGTAKGKVRR
;
A
#
# COMPACT_ATOMS: atom_id res chain seq x y z
N MET A 1 -22.31 -16.19 -28.73
CA MET A 1 -21.02 -15.70 -28.19
C MET A 1 -21.03 -15.94 -26.69
N LEU A 2 -20.22 -16.87 -26.19
CA LEU A 2 -20.08 -17.10 -24.75
C LEU A 2 -19.23 -15.97 -24.16
N LEU A 3 -19.86 -15.10 -23.37
CA LEU A 3 -19.14 -14.19 -22.48
C LEU A 3 -18.35 -15.03 -21.48
N PRO A 4 -17.04 -14.79 -21.26
CA PRO A 4 -16.32 -15.46 -20.19
C PRO A 4 -16.87 -14.95 -18.84
N LEU A 5 -17.84 -15.68 -18.30
CA LEU A 5 -18.38 -15.55 -16.96
C LEU A 5 -17.40 -16.16 -15.98
N SER A 6 -16.47 -15.33 -15.52
CA SER A 6 -15.76 -15.41 -14.23
C SER A 6 -14.37 -14.83 -14.46
N SER A 7 -14.20 -13.53 -14.18
CA SER A 7 -12.87 -13.03 -13.83
C SER A 7 -12.31 -13.97 -12.75
N PRO A 8 -11.11 -14.53 -12.90
CA PRO A 8 -10.53 -15.39 -11.88
C PRO A 8 -10.61 -14.62 -10.56
N ARG A 9 -11.08 -15.27 -9.49
CA ARG A 9 -11.09 -14.68 -8.15
C ARG A 9 -9.64 -14.56 -7.72
N VAL A 10 -8.97 -13.50 -8.15
CA VAL A 10 -7.59 -13.20 -7.78
C VAL A 10 -7.60 -12.84 -6.31
N ASP A 11 -6.72 -13.49 -5.54
CA ASP A 11 -6.54 -13.15 -4.15
C ASP A 11 -6.10 -11.68 -4.01
N ILE A 12 -6.57 -10.99 -2.98
CA ILE A 12 -6.30 -9.55 -2.84
C ILE A 12 -4.79 -9.27 -2.70
N GLY A 13 -4.02 -10.17 -2.09
CA GLY A 13 -2.57 -10.06 -1.98
C GLY A 13 -1.89 -10.22 -3.34
N GLN A 14 -2.36 -11.14 -4.16
CA GLN A 14 -1.90 -11.29 -5.55
C GLN A 14 -2.22 -10.04 -6.38
N ALA A 15 -3.41 -9.45 -6.20
CA ALA A 15 -3.80 -8.22 -6.87
C ALA A 15 -2.90 -7.04 -6.46
N MET A 16 -2.58 -6.91 -5.17
CA MET A 16 -1.65 -5.88 -4.68
C MET A 16 -0.26 -6.05 -5.30
N ALA A 17 0.27 -7.27 -5.33
CA ALA A 17 1.58 -7.56 -5.91
C ALA A 17 1.62 -7.22 -7.41
N ALA A 18 0.59 -7.60 -8.16
CA ALA A 18 0.48 -7.30 -9.59
C ALA A 18 0.40 -5.79 -9.85
N VAL A 19 -0.40 -5.05 -9.07
CA VAL A 19 -0.51 -3.59 -9.18
C VAL A 19 0.84 -2.91 -8.88
N LEU A 20 1.53 -3.32 -7.82
CA LEU A 20 2.85 -2.77 -7.48
C LEU A 20 3.89 -3.06 -8.57
N GLN A 21 3.86 -4.26 -9.17
CA GLN A 21 4.77 -4.59 -10.26
C GLN A 21 4.54 -3.70 -11.49
N VAL A 22 3.28 -3.49 -11.89
CA VAL A 22 2.97 -2.58 -13.01
C VAL A 22 3.38 -1.14 -12.70
N LEU A 23 3.13 -0.67 -11.47
CA LEU A 23 3.52 0.69 -11.05
C LEU A 23 5.04 0.87 -10.94
N LYS A 24 5.80 -0.21 -10.70
CA LYS A 24 7.26 -0.16 -10.72
C LYS A 24 7.79 0.16 -12.13
N ASP A 25 7.16 -0.41 -13.15
CA ASP A 25 7.56 -0.24 -14.55
C ASP A 25 6.94 1.04 -15.17
N CYS A 26 5.74 1.41 -14.72
CA CYS A 26 4.99 2.58 -15.17
C CYS A 26 4.40 3.34 -13.96
N PRO A 27 5.12 4.32 -13.39
CA PRO A 27 4.79 4.91 -12.09
C PRO A 27 3.48 5.70 -12.06
N ASN A 28 2.98 6.15 -13.22
CA ASN A 28 1.76 6.93 -13.32
C ASN A 28 0.77 6.20 -14.23
N MET A 29 -0.28 5.62 -13.64
CA MET A 29 -1.31 4.91 -14.39
C MET A 29 -2.69 5.07 -13.73
N THR A 30 -3.74 5.13 -14.54
CA THR A 30 -5.12 5.17 -14.04
C THR A 30 -5.58 3.77 -13.58
N ILE A 31 -6.62 3.70 -12.75
CA ILE A 31 -7.23 2.41 -12.35
C ILE A 31 -7.64 1.57 -13.57
N ALA A 32 -8.17 2.23 -14.61
CA ALA A 32 -8.53 1.56 -15.86
C ALA A 32 -7.31 1.01 -16.60
N GLY A 33 -6.19 1.75 -16.60
CA GLY A 33 -4.92 1.30 -17.15
C GLY A 33 -4.36 0.11 -16.39
N LEU A 34 -4.35 0.18 -15.06
CA LEU A 34 -3.89 -0.89 -14.17
C LEU A 34 -4.73 -2.16 -14.34
N ALA A 35 -6.05 -2.04 -14.40
CA ALA A 35 -6.94 -3.17 -14.68
C ALA A 35 -6.63 -3.82 -16.03
N LYS A 36 -6.34 -3.02 -17.06
CA LYS A 36 -5.96 -3.54 -18.39
C LYS A 36 -4.59 -4.22 -18.36
N ALA A 37 -3.60 -3.64 -17.68
CA ALA A 37 -2.24 -4.15 -17.61
C ALA A 37 -2.14 -5.44 -16.78
N THR A 38 -2.91 -5.52 -15.68
CA THR A 38 -2.91 -6.68 -14.77
C THR A 38 -3.91 -7.76 -15.17
N GLY A 39 -4.91 -7.44 -16.01
CA GLY A 39 -6.03 -8.32 -16.32
C GLY A 39 -7.03 -8.49 -15.16
N ILE A 40 -6.89 -7.69 -14.10
CA ILE A 40 -7.74 -7.74 -12.90
C ILE A 40 -8.89 -6.74 -13.07
N ASP A 41 -10.06 -7.07 -12.53
CA ASP A 41 -11.20 -6.17 -12.59
C ASP A 41 -10.94 -4.86 -11.82
N ARG A 42 -11.54 -3.77 -12.30
CA ARG A 42 -11.31 -2.42 -11.76
C ARG A 42 -11.66 -2.30 -10.27
N ARG A 43 -12.65 -3.06 -9.79
CA ARG A 43 -13.09 -2.99 -8.38
C ARG A 43 -12.05 -3.63 -7.48
N THR A 44 -11.48 -4.77 -7.88
CA THR A 44 -10.40 -5.43 -7.15
C THR A 44 -9.12 -4.60 -7.19
N VAL A 45 -8.78 -4.00 -8.34
CA VAL A 45 -7.66 -3.05 -8.44
C VAL A 45 -7.86 -1.85 -7.51
N GLY A 46 -9.06 -1.26 -7.46
CA GLY A 46 -9.37 -0.16 -6.54
C GLY A 46 -9.14 -0.55 -5.08
N LYS A 47 -9.67 -1.71 -4.66
CA LYS A 47 -9.45 -2.24 -3.31
C LYS A 47 -7.96 -2.49 -3.00
N ALA A 48 -7.22 -3.01 -3.97
CA ALA A 48 -5.78 -3.26 -3.81
C ALA A 48 -5.01 -1.95 -3.60
N ILE A 49 -5.32 -0.90 -4.39
CA ILE A 49 -4.73 0.43 -4.23
C ILE A 49 -5.05 1.01 -2.85
N ASP A 50 -6.32 0.96 -2.42
CA ASP A 50 -6.72 1.46 -1.09
C ASP A 50 -5.95 0.77 0.04
N LEU A 51 -5.73 -0.54 -0.07
CA LEU A 51 -4.94 -1.30 0.90
C LEU A 51 -3.45 -0.93 0.84
N ILE A 52 -2.88 -0.78 -0.34
CA ILE A 52 -1.48 -0.33 -0.52
C ILE A 52 -1.28 1.03 0.17
N LEU A 53 -2.18 1.99 -0.06
CA LEU A 53 -2.11 3.32 0.54
C LEU A 53 -2.19 3.25 2.07
N LYS A 54 -3.10 2.44 2.62
CA LYS A 54 -3.20 2.23 4.08
C LYS A 54 -1.94 1.60 4.67
N VAL A 55 -1.32 0.65 3.97
CA VAL A 55 -0.05 0.05 4.40
C VAL A 55 1.06 1.09 4.37
N GLN A 56 1.13 1.93 3.33
CA GLN A 56 2.10 3.02 3.26
C GLN A 56 1.92 4.03 4.40
N GLU A 57 0.69 4.44 4.70
CA GLU A 57 0.37 5.32 5.81
C GLU A 57 0.78 4.71 7.15
N SER A 58 0.45 3.43 7.37
CA SER A 58 0.85 2.70 8.58
C SER A 58 2.37 2.60 8.73
N LEU A 59 3.10 2.23 7.68
CA LEU A 59 4.57 2.16 7.71
C LEU A 59 5.25 3.53 7.86
N SER A 60 4.57 4.61 7.46
CA SER A 60 5.06 5.98 7.66
C SER A 60 4.88 6.47 9.10
N SER A 61 3.83 6.01 9.78
CA SER A 61 3.43 6.44 11.12
C SER A 61 3.86 5.47 12.22
N GLN A 62 4.23 4.25 11.87
CA GLN A 62 4.57 3.19 12.81
C GLN A 62 5.90 2.54 12.41
N LYS A 63 6.65 2.09 13.41
CA LYS A 63 7.90 1.35 13.26
C LYS A 63 7.70 -0.02 13.88
N MET A 64 7.98 -1.06 13.11
CA MET A 64 8.09 -2.41 13.66
C MET A 64 9.45 -2.56 14.33
N GLU A 65 9.43 -3.08 15.55
CA GLU A 65 10.64 -3.40 16.31
C GLU A 65 10.63 -4.89 16.62
N LYS A 66 11.83 -5.47 16.67
CA LYS A 66 12.02 -6.86 17.10
C LYS A 66 13.09 -6.89 18.18
N GLU A 67 12.77 -7.55 19.28
CA GLU A 67 13.67 -7.73 20.41
C GLU A 67 13.80 -9.22 20.71
N ARG A 68 15.01 -9.67 21.04
CA ARG A 68 15.25 -11.04 21.45
C ARG A 68 15.21 -11.12 22.97
N VAL A 69 14.20 -11.79 23.51
CA VAL A 69 14.06 -12.05 24.94
C VAL A 69 14.29 -13.54 25.19
N GLY A 70 15.50 -13.86 25.66
CA GLY A 70 15.97 -15.24 25.82
C GLY A 70 16.07 -16.00 24.49
N LYS A 71 15.23 -17.04 24.33
CA LYS A 71 15.14 -17.86 23.11
C LYS A 71 14.05 -17.41 22.13
N THR A 72 13.28 -16.37 22.48
CA THR A 72 12.11 -15.93 21.71
C THR A 72 12.32 -14.54 21.12
N TRP A 73 11.69 -14.27 19.96
CA TRP A 73 11.59 -12.93 19.38
C TRP A 73 10.25 -12.30 19.74
N ILE A 74 10.28 -11.10 20.33
CA ILE A 74 9.11 -10.26 20.52
C ILE A 74 9.08 -9.26 19.37
N ILE A 75 7.94 -9.19 18.68
CA ILE A 75 7.68 -8.24 17.60
C ILE A 75 6.68 -7.21 18.14
N SER A 76 7.06 -5.94 18.15
CA SER A 76 6.23 -4.83 18.64
C SER A 76 6.05 -3.76 17.57
N ILE A 77 4.99 -2.96 17.71
CA ILE A 77 4.71 -1.81 16.86
C ILE A 77 4.79 -0.56 17.73
N ALA A 78 5.75 0.30 17.43
CA ALA A 78 5.91 1.61 18.07
C ALA A 78 5.41 2.71 17.13
N LYS A 79 4.73 3.74 17.66
CA LYS A 79 4.41 4.93 16.85
C LYS A 79 5.71 5.68 16.54
N ARG A 80 5.92 6.04 15.27
CA ARG A 80 6.97 6.98 14.91
C ARG A 80 6.55 8.35 15.41
N THR A 81 7.37 8.93 16.27
CA THR A 81 7.30 10.35 16.60
C THR A 81 7.83 11.13 15.40
N SER A 82 7.00 11.33 14.35
CA SER A 82 7.35 12.29 13.31
C SER A 82 7.17 13.68 13.92
N GLU A 83 8.26 14.24 14.43
CA GLU A 83 8.34 15.62 14.88
C GLU A 83 7.79 16.55 13.79
N PHE A 84 6.64 17.17 14.06
CA PHE A 84 6.40 18.61 14.19
C PHE A 84 7.24 19.63 13.39
N ILE A 85 7.90 19.27 12.27
CA ILE A 85 8.76 20.20 11.50
C ILE A 85 7.93 21.08 10.54
N GLY A 86 6.66 20.76 10.28
CA GLY A 86 5.77 21.57 9.44
C GLY A 86 5.20 22.83 10.11
N THR A 87 5.03 22.82 11.43
CA THR A 87 4.32 23.89 12.17
C THR A 87 5.22 25.03 12.65
N ALA A 88 6.54 24.84 12.68
CA ALA A 88 7.49 25.88 13.12
C ALA A 88 7.83 26.91 12.02
N LYS A 89 7.64 26.60 10.73
CA LYS A 89 7.96 27.55 9.63
C LYS A 89 6.89 28.61 9.36
N GLY A 90 5.70 28.49 9.97
CA GLY A 90 4.58 29.43 9.75
C GLY A 90 4.52 30.62 10.71
N LYS A 91 5.31 30.63 11.80
CA LYS A 91 5.19 31.64 12.89
C LYS A 91 6.38 32.60 12.99
N VAL A 92 7.09 32.80 11.87
CA VAL A 92 8.09 33.87 11.73
C VAL A 92 7.85 34.59 10.40
N ARG A 93 6.77 35.36 10.33
CA ARG A 93 6.76 36.57 9.50
C ARG A 93 6.32 37.71 10.40
N ARG A 94 7.26 38.66 10.52
CA ARG A 94 7.10 39.98 11.13
C ARG A 94 5.93 40.73 10.49
#